data_AF-A0A2G9PMJ6-F1
#
_entry.id   AF-A0A2G9PMJ6-F1
#
_cell.length_a   1.000
_cell.length_b   1.000
_cell.length_c   1.000
_cell.angle_alpha   90.00
_cell.angle_beta   90.00
_cell.angle_gamma   90.00
#
_symmetry.space_group_name_H-M   'P 1'
#
loop_
_entity.id
_entity.type
_entity.pdbx_description
1 polymer ?
#
loop_
_entity_poly.entity_id
_entity_poly.type
_entity_poly.pdbx_seq_one_letter_code
_entity_poly.pdbx_strand_id
1 'polypeptide(L)'
;MIRELLGKIKNKPNTNEQTGAIQQTDNLNVSSDNVHQNKEEMIMEQIKMLIEINKTLNNKVKSLETRAEKLEQMLSRYAQLVEHIMGQKTAQSAPVPPQAPITATQQANVSSPAVSQPTMSAPPAAAQTSAPTSFIIDDVLDKPAQAPIPQNNHPLYKNADEKDFFRLHDGTFVRNSIELLNSLKMMDDNVFNYYVNQTKNDFSTWMRYCLKNDILASEIAKTSSRAGTIRVIESFI
;
A
#
# COMPACT_ATOMS: atom_id res chain seq x y z
N MET A 1 -14.05 1.13 4.59
CA MET A 1 -14.69 0.71 5.86
C MET A 1 -15.80 1.67 6.31
N ILE A 2 -15.57 2.98 6.50
CA ILE A 2 -16.66 3.94 6.85
C ILE A 2 -17.73 4.02 5.74
N ARG A 3 -17.32 4.00 4.45
CA ARG A 3 -18.25 3.91 3.30
C ARG A 3 -19.10 2.63 3.27
N GLU A 4 -18.62 1.54 3.88
CA GLU A 4 -19.29 0.24 3.85
C GLU A 4 -20.36 0.13 4.95
N LEU A 5 -20.12 0.78 6.10
CA LEU A 5 -21.13 0.95 7.15
C LEU A 5 -22.20 1.98 6.73
N LEU A 6 -21.82 3.06 6.04
CA LEU A 6 -22.77 4.03 5.48
C LEU A 6 -23.63 3.44 4.34
N GLY A 7 -23.08 2.49 3.56
CA GLY A 7 -23.81 1.83 2.47
C GLY A 7 -24.96 0.93 2.94
N LYS A 8 -24.87 0.35 4.15
CA LYS A 8 -25.92 -0.51 4.71
C LYS A 8 -27.15 0.25 5.21
N ILE A 9 -27.03 1.56 5.45
CA ILE A 9 -28.10 2.39 6.01
C ILE A 9 -29.02 2.94 4.90
N LYS A 10 -28.51 3.09 3.66
CA LYS A 10 -29.26 3.73 2.57
C LYS A 10 -30.34 2.83 1.92
N ASN A 11 -30.39 1.54 2.27
CA ASN A 11 -31.25 0.55 1.63
C ASN A 11 -32.28 -0.12 2.56
N LYS A 12 -32.74 0.55 3.63
CA LYS A 12 -33.89 0.03 4.40
C LYS A 12 -35.18 0.46 3.68
N PRO A 13 -35.97 -0.46 3.10
CA PRO A 13 -37.22 -0.12 2.42
C PRO A 13 -38.18 0.51 3.43
N ASN A 14 -38.59 1.74 3.14
CA ASN A 14 -39.59 2.45 3.92
C ASN A 14 -40.91 1.68 3.83
N THR A 15 -41.20 0.88 4.85
CA THR A 15 -42.40 0.03 4.89
C THR A 15 -43.54 0.86 5.45
N ASN A 16 -44.05 1.78 4.64
CA ASN A 16 -45.30 2.49 4.88
C ASN A 16 -46.20 2.30 3.65
N GLU A 17 -46.56 1.05 3.37
CA GLU A 17 -47.74 0.71 2.59
C GLU A 17 -48.73 0.05 3.54
N GLN A 18 -49.58 0.86 4.16
CA GLN A 18 -50.89 0.40 4.57
C GLN A 18 -51.95 1.28 3.89
N THR A 19 -52.59 0.62 2.93
CA THR A 19 -53.65 1.05 2.05
C THR A 19 -54.91 1.50 2.79
N GLY A 20 -55.37 2.71 2.48
CA GLY A 20 -56.74 3.00 2.05
C GLY A 20 -57.89 2.92 3.06
N ALA A 21 -58.36 4.08 3.52
CA ALA A 21 -59.79 4.41 3.56
C ALA A 21 -59.95 5.94 3.59
N ILE A 22 -60.56 6.48 2.54
CA ILE A 22 -60.89 7.90 2.39
C ILE A 22 -62.05 8.23 3.33
N GLN A 23 -61.81 9.09 4.32
CA GLN A 23 -62.85 9.94 4.91
C GLN A 23 -62.32 11.37 5.01
N GLN A 24 -62.91 12.24 4.20
CA GLN A 24 -62.86 13.69 4.37
C GLN A 24 -63.58 14.04 5.67
N THR A 25 -62.83 14.56 6.65
CA THR A 25 -63.38 15.48 7.64
C THR A 25 -62.34 16.53 7.95
N ASP A 26 -62.71 17.78 7.70
CA ASP A 26 -62.04 18.99 8.15
C ASP A 26 -61.66 18.89 9.63
N ASN A 27 -60.36 18.93 9.94
CA ASN A 27 -59.92 19.32 11.28
C ASN A 27 -58.48 19.87 11.25
N LEU A 28 -58.39 21.19 11.15
CA LEU A 28 -57.17 21.96 11.33
C LEU A 28 -56.80 22.00 12.82
N ASN A 29 -56.23 20.91 13.33
CA ASN A 29 -55.42 20.95 14.54
C ASN A 29 -54.38 19.82 14.48
N VAL A 30 -53.38 19.99 13.60
CA VAL A 30 -52.23 19.09 13.51
C VAL A 30 -51.42 19.29 14.80
N SER A 31 -51.69 18.42 15.78
CA SER A 31 -51.08 18.43 17.11
C SER A 31 -49.56 18.47 17.00
N SER A 32 -48.96 19.50 17.60
CA SER A 32 -47.52 19.76 17.63
C SER A 32 -46.70 18.60 18.24
N ASP A 33 -47.36 17.62 18.87
CA ASP A 33 -46.76 16.48 19.56
C ASP A 33 -46.13 15.46 18.60
N ASN A 34 -46.68 15.28 17.39
CA ASN A 34 -46.21 14.25 16.45
C ASN A 34 -44.83 14.57 15.84
N VAL A 35 -44.47 15.86 15.78
CA VAL A 35 -43.14 16.32 15.31
C VAL A 35 -42.06 16.07 16.36
N HIS A 36 -42.42 16.03 17.65
CA HIS A 36 -41.47 15.79 18.73
C HIS A 36 -41.03 14.32 18.78
N GLN A 37 -41.99 13.41 18.63
CA GLN A 37 -41.73 11.96 18.70
C GLN A 37 -40.76 11.47 17.60
N ASN A 38 -40.87 12.01 16.38
CA ASN A 38 -39.95 11.67 15.28
C ASN A 38 -38.51 12.20 15.52
N LYS A 39 -38.38 13.35 16.21
CA LYS A 39 -37.05 13.88 16.58
C LYS A 39 -36.38 13.01 17.64
N GLU A 40 -37.13 12.53 18.63
CA GLU A 40 -36.61 11.63 19.67
C GLU A 40 -36.15 10.29 19.10
N GLU A 41 -36.91 9.73 18.15
CA GLU A 41 -36.52 8.48 17.47
C GLU A 41 -35.22 8.66 16.67
N MET A 42 -35.09 9.77 15.93
CA MET A 42 -33.86 10.09 15.19
C MET A 42 -32.66 10.26 16.12
N ILE A 43 -32.84 10.90 17.28
CA ILE A 43 -31.78 11.07 18.29
C ILE A 43 -31.37 9.70 18.85
N MET A 44 -32.31 8.82 19.17
CA MET A 44 -32.00 7.48 19.65
C MET A 44 -31.24 6.64 18.62
N GLU A 45 -31.59 6.71 17.34
CA GLU A 45 -30.84 6.01 16.29
C GLU A 45 -29.41 6.56 16.12
N GLN A 46 -29.21 7.88 16.24
CA GLN A 46 -27.86 8.46 16.26
C GLN A 46 -27.05 7.97 17.48
N ILE A 47 -27.67 7.91 18.67
CA ILE A 47 -27.01 7.40 19.89
C ILE A 47 -26.61 5.93 19.71
N LYS A 48 -27.49 5.08 19.18
CA LYS A 48 -27.17 3.67 18.89
C LYS A 48 -25.99 3.54 17.93
N MET A 49 -25.97 4.36 16.87
CA MET A 49 -24.88 4.38 15.90
C MET A 49 -23.55 4.75 16.57
N LEU A 50 -23.53 5.79 17.42
CA LEU A 50 -22.33 6.20 18.16
C LEU A 50 -21.83 5.11 19.10
N ILE A 51 -22.73 4.38 19.77
CA ILE A 51 -22.37 3.25 20.64
C ILE A 51 -21.67 2.14 19.85
N GLU A 52 -22.19 1.76 18.69
CA GLU A 52 -21.58 0.71 17.85
C GLU A 52 -20.24 1.15 17.24
N ILE A 53 -20.09 2.42 16.88
CA ILE A 53 -18.80 2.98 16.44
C ILE A 53 -17.77 2.89 17.57
N ASN A 54 -18.12 3.33 18.78
CA ASN A 54 -17.23 3.26 19.94
C ASN A 54 -16.85 1.83 20.30
N LYS A 55 -17.80 0.89 20.24
CA LYS A 55 -17.54 -0.54 20.45
C LYS A 55 -16.55 -1.10 19.41
N THR A 56 -16.72 -0.73 18.14
CA THR A 56 -15.81 -1.12 17.06
C THR A 56 -14.41 -0.54 17.25
N LEU A 57 -14.32 0.74 17.66
CA LEU A 57 -13.04 1.39 17.97
C LEU A 57 -12.34 0.71 19.15
N ASN A 58 -13.05 0.45 20.25
CA ASN A 58 -12.50 -0.25 21.41
C ASN A 58 -11.96 -1.64 21.06
N ASN A 59 -12.66 -2.40 20.21
CA ASN A 59 -12.15 -3.70 19.75
C ASN A 59 -10.86 -3.57 18.94
N LYS A 60 -10.73 -2.52 18.12
CA LYS A 60 -9.50 -2.24 17.37
C LYS A 60 -8.35 -1.83 18.29
N VAL A 61 -8.61 -0.98 19.29
CA VAL A 61 -7.62 -0.59 20.30
C VAL A 61 -7.07 -1.84 21.00
N LYS A 62 -7.95 -2.72 21.50
CA LYS A 62 -7.54 -3.99 22.11
C LYS A 62 -6.69 -4.86 21.17
N SER A 63 -7.07 -4.95 19.90
CA SER A 63 -6.28 -5.70 18.91
C SER A 63 -4.89 -5.09 18.67
N LEU A 64 -4.76 -3.77 18.75
CA LEU A 64 -3.47 -3.09 18.62
C LEU A 64 -2.60 -3.28 19.87
N GLU A 65 -3.20 -3.22 21.06
CA GLU A 65 -2.53 -3.51 22.34
C GLU A 65 -1.90 -4.92 22.32
N THR A 66 -2.67 -5.95 21.95
CA THR A 66 -2.14 -7.33 21.84
C THR A 66 -0.99 -7.44 20.82
N ARG A 67 -1.05 -6.68 19.72
CA ARG A 67 0.04 -6.67 18.73
C ARG A 67 1.30 -5.98 19.28
N ALA A 68 1.15 -4.91 20.05
CA ALA A 68 2.24 -4.22 20.71
C ALA A 68 2.92 -5.12 21.75
N GLU A 69 2.15 -5.79 22.61
CA GLU A 69 2.66 -6.76 23.59
C GLU A 69 3.50 -7.87 22.92
N LYS A 70 3.04 -8.38 21.77
CA LYS A 70 3.78 -9.40 21.01
C LYS A 70 5.13 -8.88 20.48
N LEU A 71 5.19 -7.61 20.07
CA LEU A 71 6.45 -6.98 19.63
C LEU A 71 7.40 -6.77 20.80
N GLU A 72 6.89 -6.33 21.95
CA GLU A 72 7.69 -6.19 23.18
C GLU A 72 8.28 -7.54 23.61
N GLN A 73 7.50 -8.62 23.56
CA GLN A 73 8.00 -9.97 23.83
C GLN A 73 9.09 -10.40 22.84
N MET A 74 8.93 -10.07 21.56
CA MET A 74 9.94 -10.38 20.54
C MET A 74 11.25 -9.62 20.81
N LEU A 75 11.17 -8.33 21.11
CA LEU A 75 12.33 -7.49 21.45
C LEU A 75 13.03 -7.99 22.72
N SER A 76 12.27 -8.40 23.73
CA SER A 76 12.81 -9.00 24.96
C SER A 76 13.61 -10.27 24.66
N ARG A 77 13.11 -11.15 23.78
CA ARG A 77 13.86 -12.34 23.33
C ARG A 77 15.13 -12.00 22.57
N TYR A 78 15.09 -10.98 21.71
CA TYR A 78 16.29 -10.51 21.01
C TYR A 78 17.34 -9.96 21.98
N ALA A 79 16.92 -9.19 22.99
CA ALA A 79 17.83 -8.68 24.01
C ALA A 79 18.52 -9.82 24.79
N GLN A 80 17.75 -10.83 25.22
CA GLN A 80 18.30 -12.02 25.90
C GLN A 80 19.30 -12.79 25.01
N LEU A 81 19.02 -12.92 23.71
CA LEU A 81 19.93 -13.59 22.77
C LEU A 81 21.24 -12.81 22.61
N VAL A 82 21.17 -11.49 22.53
CA VAL A 82 22.35 -10.62 22.43
C VAL A 82 23.20 -10.71 23.70
N GLU A 83 22.58 -10.67 24.89
CA GLU A 83 23.29 -10.86 26.16
C GLU A 83 23.98 -12.23 26.22
N HIS A 84 23.31 -13.29 25.75
CA HIS A 84 23.90 -14.63 25.70
C HIS A 84 25.12 -14.71 24.77
N ILE A 85 25.04 -14.13 23.57
CA ILE A 85 26.15 -14.11 22.60
C ILE A 85 27.34 -13.29 23.14
N MET A 86 27.07 -12.15 23.77
CA MET A 86 28.14 -11.31 24.34
C MET A 86 28.77 -11.95 25.58
N GLY A 87 27.98 -12.62 26.43
CA GLY A 87 28.47 -13.28 27.64
C GLY A 87 29.39 -14.48 27.39
N GLN A 88 29.23 -15.20 26.26
CA GLN A 88 30.11 -16.32 25.93
C GLN A 88 31.51 -15.89 25.48
N LYS A 89 31.69 -14.66 24.98
CA LYS A 89 32.96 -14.20 24.40
C LYS A 89 34.05 -13.88 25.43
N THR A 90 33.70 -13.70 26.71
CA THR A 90 34.65 -13.33 27.77
C THR A 90 35.27 -14.53 28.49
N ALA A 91 34.79 -15.76 28.26
CA ALA A 91 35.29 -16.96 28.94
C ALA A 91 36.40 -17.72 28.19
N GLN A 92 36.76 -17.31 26.96
CA GLN A 92 37.68 -18.07 26.09
C GLN A 92 39.03 -17.38 25.80
N SER A 93 39.38 -16.30 26.51
CA SER A 93 40.76 -15.80 26.52
C SER A 93 41.56 -16.48 27.65
N ALA A 94 42.00 -17.70 27.41
CA ALA A 94 43.12 -18.25 28.19
C ALA A 94 44.37 -17.38 27.93
N PRO A 95 45.20 -17.11 28.96
CA PRO A 95 46.40 -16.31 28.80
C PRO A 95 47.35 -16.98 27.78
N VAL A 96 47.58 -16.29 26.68
CA VAL A 96 48.54 -16.72 25.65
C VAL A 96 49.94 -16.72 26.26
N PRO A 97 50.66 -17.86 26.28
CA PRO A 97 52.04 -17.89 26.75
C PRO A 97 52.94 -17.04 25.84
N PRO A 98 53.96 -16.37 26.40
CA PRO A 98 54.76 -15.38 25.68
C PRO A 98 55.53 -16.04 24.53
N GLN A 99 55.20 -15.68 23.29
CA GLN A 99 55.95 -16.07 22.10
C GLN A 99 57.11 -15.11 21.86
N ALA A 100 58.29 -15.70 21.61
CA ALA A 100 59.57 -15.04 21.39
C ALA A 100 59.61 -14.21 20.09
N PRO A 101 60.54 -13.25 19.97
CA PRO A 101 60.55 -12.28 18.87
C PRO A 101 61.09 -12.89 17.58
N ILE A 102 60.29 -12.85 16.52
CA ILE A 102 60.74 -13.17 15.16
C ILE A 102 61.01 -11.90 14.36
N THR A 103 62.22 -11.88 13.81
CA THR A 103 62.89 -10.83 13.08
C THR A 103 62.16 -10.46 11.78
N ALA A 104 62.08 -9.16 11.53
CA ALA A 104 61.57 -8.55 10.32
C ALA A 104 62.36 -8.98 9.07
N THR A 105 61.65 -9.24 7.97
CA THR A 105 62.21 -9.14 6.62
C THR A 105 61.19 -8.45 5.72
N GLN A 106 61.54 -7.22 5.38
CA GLN A 106 60.91 -6.38 4.35
C GLN A 106 61.30 -6.94 2.97
N GLN A 107 60.33 -7.11 2.08
CA GLN A 107 60.61 -7.13 0.65
C GLN A 107 59.45 -6.53 -0.14
N ALA A 108 59.75 -5.38 -0.74
CA ALA A 108 58.99 -4.72 -1.78
C ALA A 108 59.05 -5.53 -3.08
N ASN A 109 57.97 -5.58 -3.87
CA ASN A 109 58.11 -5.62 -5.34
C ASN A 109 56.80 -5.33 -6.12
N VAL A 110 56.89 -4.28 -6.95
CA VAL A 110 56.47 -4.06 -8.36
C VAL A 110 55.08 -4.41 -8.92
N SER A 111 54.49 -3.35 -9.49
CA SER A 111 54.02 -3.19 -10.89
C SER A 111 52.62 -3.62 -11.35
N SER A 112 51.91 -2.61 -11.86
CA SER A 112 50.75 -2.62 -12.77
C SER A 112 51.02 -3.36 -14.11
N PRO A 113 49.98 -3.64 -14.95
CA PRO A 113 49.52 -2.60 -15.89
C PRO A 113 48.00 -2.57 -16.16
N ALA A 114 47.61 -1.44 -16.75
CA ALA A 114 46.28 -1.06 -17.21
C ALA A 114 45.70 -1.97 -18.30
N VAL A 115 44.36 -2.14 -18.29
CA VAL A 115 43.60 -2.73 -19.40
C VAL A 115 42.41 -1.83 -19.78
N SER A 116 42.57 -1.29 -20.98
CA SER A 116 41.67 -0.74 -21.99
C SER A 116 40.16 -0.66 -21.76
N GLN A 117 39.64 0.55 -21.95
CA GLN A 117 38.26 0.85 -22.35
C GLN A 117 38.06 0.62 -23.85
N PRO A 118 36.86 0.20 -24.31
CA PRO A 118 36.43 0.40 -25.68
C PRO A 118 35.49 1.61 -25.79
N THR A 119 35.91 2.56 -26.64
CA THR A 119 35.13 3.65 -27.21
C THR A 119 34.36 3.16 -28.44
N MET A 120 33.03 3.36 -28.47
CA MET A 120 32.19 3.32 -29.68
C MET A 120 31.22 4.50 -29.54
N SER A 121 31.46 5.61 -30.24
CA SER A 121 30.93 5.93 -31.57
C SER A 121 29.47 6.38 -31.54
N ALA A 122 29.30 7.70 -31.49
CA ALA A 122 28.10 8.41 -31.90
C ALA A 122 27.94 8.39 -33.43
N PRO A 123 26.69 8.48 -33.94
CA PRO A 123 26.41 9.07 -35.24
C PRO A 123 25.55 10.35 -35.13
N PRO A 124 25.51 11.16 -36.22
CA PRO A 124 25.24 12.58 -36.17
C PRO A 124 23.77 12.97 -36.40
N ALA A 125 23.53 14.24 -36.09
CA ALA A 125 22.33 15.02 -36.35
C ALA A 125 21.82 14.99 -37.80
N ALA A 126 20.51 15.08 -37.98
CA ALA A 126 19.81 16.10 -38.78
C ALA A 126 18.32 15.76 -38.93
N ALA A 127 17.44 16.68 -38.51
CA ALA A 127 16.35 17.23 -39.33
C ALA A 127 15.41 18.08 -38.46
N GLN A 128 15.53 19.40 -38.60
CA GLN A 128 14.52 20.38 -38.25
C GLN A 128 13.46 20.41 -39.35
N THR A 129 12.18 20.44 -38.98
CA THR A 129 11.06 21.05 -39.74
C THR A 129 9.99 21.44 -38.69
N SER A 130 9.81 22.71 -38.33
CA SER A 130 8.75 23.63 -38.83
C SER A 130 7.38 22.94 -38.97
N ALA A 131 6.26 23.35 -38.38
CA ALA A 131 5.76 24.68 -37.99
C ALA A 131 4.48 24.49 -37.09
N PRO A 132 3.84 25.56 -36.59
CA PRO A 132 2.79 25.49 -35.58
C PRO A 132 1.39 25.38 -36.20
N THR A 133 0.50 24.60 -35.58
CA THR A 133 -0.95 24.76 -35.81
C THR A 133 -1.68 24.67 -34.49
N SER A 134 -2.05 25.87 -34.04
CA SER A 134 -3.13 26.17 -33.11
C SER A 134 -4.37 25.32 -33.45
N PHE A 135 -4.72 24.42 -32.54
CA PHE A 135 -6.11 24.00 -32.36
C PHE A 135 -6.50 24.33 -30.92
N ILE A 136 -7.18 25.47 -30.80
CA ILE A 136 -8.02 25.81 -29.66
C ILE A 136 -9.15 24.79 -29.67
N ILE A 137 -9.14 23.89 -28.70
CA ILE A 137 -10.34 23.23 -28.21
C ILE A 137 -10.35 23.48 -26.70
N ASP A 138 -11.08 24.52 -26.32
CA ASP A 138 -11.70 24.64 -25.01
C ASP A 138 -12.54 23.37 -24.79
N ASP A 139 -12.06 22.45 -23.97
CA ASP A 139 -12.93 21.57 -23.20
C ASP A 139 -12.33 21.34 -21.81
N VAL A 140 -12.91 22.08 -20.88
CA VAL A 140 -12.65 22.06 -19.45
C VAL A 140 -13.19 20.74 -18.91
N LEU A 141 -12.32 19.72 -18.85
CA LEU A 141 -12.53 18.56 -17.99
C LEU A 141 -11.47 18.56 -16.90
N ASP A 142 -11.92 18.85 -15.68
CA ASP A 142 -11.19 18.81 -14.42
C ASP A 142 -10.36 17.53 -14.31
N LYS A 143 -9.07 17.63 -14.66
CA LYS A 143 -8.06 16.61 -14.36
C LYS A 143 -7.66 16.84 -12.90
N PRO A 144 -8.02 15.96 -11.95
CA PRO A 144 -7.68 16.18 -10.55
C PRO A 144 -6.16 16.24 -10.43
N ALA A 145 -5.68 17.40 -9.98
CA ALA A 145 -4.29 17.65 -9.69
C ALA A 145 -3.75 16.52 -8.81
N GLN A 146 -2.80 15.75 -9.35
CA GLN A 146 -2.05 14.78 -8.57
C GLN A 146 -1.31 15.54 -7.47
N ALA A 147 -1.71 15.29 -6.21
CA ALA A 147 -1.05 15.87 -5.05
C ALA A 147 0.45 15.56 -5.09
N PRO A 148 1.32 16.47 -4.62
CA PRO A 148 2.77 16.24 -4.55
C PRO A 148 3.03 14.98 -3.73
N ILE A 149 3.55 13.95 -4.38
CA ILE A 149 3.89 12.68 -3.73
C ILE A 149 5.05 12.98 -2.77
N PRO A 150 4.94 12.69 -1.46
CA PRO A 150 6.05 12.88 -0.53
C PRO A 150 7.26 12.07 -1.00
N GLN A 151 8.39 12.75 -1.17
CA GLN A 151 9.67 12.18 -1.59
C GLN A 151 10.27 11.36 -0.43
N ASN A 152 9.67 10.21 -0.14
CA ASN A 152 10.20 9.26 0.82
C ASN A 152 11.08 8.26 0.04
N ASN A 153 12.36 8.14 0.40
CA ASN A 153 13.34 7.23 -0.22
C ASN A 153 13.01 5.73 -0.02
N HIS A 154 11.75 5.39 0.25
CA HIS A 154 11.32 4.02 0.43
C HIS A 154 11.31 3.31 -0.95
N PRO A 155 11.82 2.08 -1.05
CA PRO A 155 11.90 1.32 -2.32
C PRO A 155 10.57 1.23 -3.08
N LEU A 156 9.45 1.39 -2.40
CA LEU A 156 8.11 1.36 -2.98
C LEU A 156 7.75 2.58 -3.84
N TYR A 157 8.39 3.74 -3.61
CA TYR A 157 8.21 4.95 -4.42
C TYR A 157 9.15 5.00 -5.63
N LYS A 158 10.04 3.99 -5.78
CA LYS A 158 10.90 3.89 -6.95
C LYS A 158 10.05 3.54 -8.17
N ASN A 159 10.11 4.40 -9.19
CA ASN A 159 9.49 4.14 -10.48
C ASN A 159 10.34 3.13 -11.27
N ALA A 160 9.66 2.28 -12.04
CA ALA A 160 10.27 1.50 -13.11
C ALA A 160 10.75 2.43 -14.23
N ASP A 161 11.62 1.92 -15.11
CA ASP A 161 11.97 2.62 -16.34
C ASP A 161 10.73 2.71 -17.25
N GLU A 162 10.65 3.74 -18.10
CA GLU A 162 9.48 3.97 -18.99
C GLU A 162 9.17 2.79 -19.90
N LYS A 163 10.21 2.07 -20.34
CA LYS A 163 10.11 0.83 -21.14
C LYS A 163 9.51 -0.35 -20.36
N ASP A 164 9.56 -0.28 -19.03
CA ASP A 164 9.21 -1.36 -18.10
C ASP A 164 7.93 -1.03 -17.31
N PHE A 165 7.15 -0.03 -17.75
CA PHE A 165 5.84 0.25 -17.15
C PHE A 165 4.89 -0.93 -17.36
N PHE A 166 4.13 -1.26 -16.31
CA PHE A 166 3.14 -2.30 -16.41
C PHE A 166 1.89 -1.72 -17.08
N ARG A 167 1.52 -2.30 -18.22
CA ARG A 167 0.35 -1.87 -18.99
C ARG A 167 -0.86 -2.73 -18.62
N LEU A 168 -1.89 -2.07 -18.11
CA LEU A 168 -3.19 -2.68 -17.83
C LEU A 168 -4.05 -2.74 -19.10
N HIS A 169 -5.10 -3.55 -19.04
CA HIS A 169 -5.98 -3.88 -20.17
C HIS A 169 -6.86 -2.68 -20.58
N ASP A 170 -7.12 -1.79 -19.63
CA ASP A 170 -7.80 -0.50 -19.81
C ASP A 170 -6.90 0.56 -20.47
N GLY A 171 -5.62 0.24 -20.70
CA GLY A 171 -4.63 1.17 -21.25
C GLY A 171 -3.92 2.01 -20.19
N THR A 172 -4.23 1.82 -18.90
CA THR A 172 -3.55 2.52 -17.80
C THR A 172 -2.13 1.98 -17.63
N PHE A 173 -1.18 2.87 -17.39
CA PHE A 173 0.21 2.52 -17.08
C PHE A 173 0.47 2.62 -15.59
N VAL A 174 1.12 1.59 -15.04
CA VAL A 174 1.50 1.51 -13.64
C VAL A 174 3.02 1.56 -13.56
N ARG A 175 3.54 2.57 -12.84
CA ARG A 175 4.96 2.92 -12.82
C ARG A 175 5.68 2.44 -11.57
N ASN A 176 4.96 2.27 -10.46
CA ASN A 176 5.53 1.86 -9.17
C ASN A 176 4.52 1.06 -8.34
N SER A 177 4.96 0.61 -7.16
CA SER A 177 4.17 -0.23 -6.25
C SER A 177 2.92 0.47 -5.71
N ILE A 178 2.97 1.79 -5.53
CA ILE A 178 1.85 2.59 -5.02
C ILE A 178 0.77 2.76 -6.08
N GLU A 179 1.17 3.03 -7.32
CA GLU A 179 0.25 3.07 -8.46
C GLU A 179 -0.40 1.71 -8.69
N LEU A 180 0.34 0.61 -8.50
CA LEU A 180 -0.22 -0.73 -8.56
C LEU A 180 -1.28 -0.92 -7.47
N LEU A 181 -0.99 -0.52 -6.23
CA LEU A 181 -1.94 -0.61 -5.11
C LEU A 181 -3.24 0.16 -5.41
N ASN A 182 -3.12 1.39 -5.92
CA ASN A 182 -4.27 2.21 -6.26
C ASN A 182 -5.07 1.59 -7.40
N SER A 183 -4.39 1.06 -8.42
CA SER A 183 -5.02 0.35 -9.53
C SER A 183 -5.76 -0.90 -9.04
N LEU A 184 -5.14 -1.72 -8.18
CA LEU A 184 -5.78 -2.90 -7.58
C LEU A 184 -7.02 -2.57 -6.75
N LYS A 185 -7.05 -1.41 -6.07
CA LYS A 185 -8.23 -0.98 -5.30
C LYS A 185 -9.42 -0.66 -6.19
N MET A 186 -9.18 -0.11 -7.38
CA MET A 186 -10.21 0.25 -8.36
C MET A 186 -10.51 -0.87 -9.36
N MET A 187 -9.62 -1.86 -9.49
CA MET A 187 -9.72 -2.96 -10.45
C MET A 187 -10.79 -3.98 -10.04
N ASP A 188 -11.58 -4.42 -11.02
CA ASP A 188 -12.53 -5.51 -10.85
C ASP A 188 -11.84 -6.87 -10.73
N ASP A 189 -12.45 -7.79 -9.99
CA ASP A 189 -11.90 -9.14 -9.80
C ASP A 189 -11.76 -9.91 -11.12
N ASN A 190 -12.66 -9.68 -12.08
CA ASN A 190 -12.57 -10.28 -13.42
C ASN A 190 -11.31 -9.81 -14.17
N VAL A 191 -10.99 -8.51 -14.08
CA VAL A 191 -9.78 -7.94 -14.71
C VAL A 191 -8.52 -8.46 -14.01
N PHE A 192 -8.55 -8.54 -12.69
CA PHE A 192 -7.45 -9.09 -11.88
C PHE A 192 -7.10 -10.53 -12.29
N ASN A 193 -8.12 -11.37 -12.54
CA ASN A 193 -7.93 -12.78 -12.90
C ASN A 193 -7.23 -13.00 -14.27
N TYR A 194 -7.15 -11.98 -15.14
CA TYR A 194 -6.35 -12.06 -16.36
C TYR A 194 -4.84 -12.03 -16.08
N TYR A 195 -4.43 -11.31 -15.02
CA TYR A 195 -3.03 -11.16 -14.61
C TYR A 195 -2.61 -12.21 -13.58
N VAL A 196 -3.55 -12.68 -12.76
CA VAL A 196 -3.31 -13.65 -11.69
C VAL A 196 -4.23 -14.84 -11.87
N ASN A 197 -3.65 -16.01 -12.13
CA ASN A 197 -4.37 -17.27 -12.22
C ASN A 197 -3.55 -18.39 -11.54
N GLN A 198 -4.02 -19.63 -11.65
CA GLN A 198 -3.35 -20.77 -11.00
C GLN A 198 -1.91 -21.02 -11.50
N THR A 199 -1.56 -20.53 -12.69
CA THR A 199 -0.29 -20.78 -13.36
C THR A 199 0.66 -19.58 -13.35
N LYS A 200 0.13 -18.35 -13.24
CA LYS A 200 0.91 -17.12 -13.34
C LYS A 200 0.41 -16.03 -12.41
N ASN A 201 1.31 -15.13 -12.04
CA ASN A 201 1.00 -13.87 -11.38
C ASN A 201 1.87 -12.77 -12.00
N ASP A 202 1.33 -12.06 -12.98
CA ASP A 202 2.06 -11.07 -13.78
C ASP A 202 2.55 -9.89 -12.92
N PHE A 203 1.80 -9.53 -11.87
CA PHE A 203 2.22 -8.49 -10.92
C PHE A 203 3.48 -8.89 -10.16
N SER A 204 3.58 -10.15 -9.72
CA SER A 204 4.77 -10.65 -9.02
C SER A 204 6.01 -10.66 -9.93
N THR A 205 5.83 -11.08 -11.19
CA THR A 205 6.90 -11.09 -12.20
C THR A 205 7.38 -9.67 -12.49
N TRP A 206 6.45 -8.74 -12.74
CA TRP A 206 6.79 -7.33 -12.97
C TRP A 206 7.53 -6.70 -11.77
N MET A 207 7.01 -6.92 -10.55
CA MET A 207 7.64 -6.41 -9.33
C MET A 207 9.08 -6.93 -9.15
N ARG A 208 9.32 -8.20 -9.50
CA ARG A 208 10.64 -8.83 -9.44
C ARG A 208 11.59 -8.26 -10.48
N TYR A 209 11.19 -8.23 -11.74
CA TYR A 209 12.11 -7.96 -12.84
C TYR A 209 12.25 -6.48 -13.17
N CYS A 210 11.18 -5.69 -13.04
CA CYS A 210 11.17 -4.27 -13.40
C CYS A 210 11.50 -3.39 -12.19
N LEU A 211 10.91 -3.67 -11.02
CA LEU A 211 11.16 -2.88 -9.81
C LEU A 211 12.31 -3.42 -8.93
N LYS A 212 12.84 -4.61 -9.25
CA LYS A 212 13.92 -5.28 -8.50
C LYS A 212 13.60 -5.46 -7.01
N ASN A 213 12.33 -5.72 -6.70
CA ASN A 213 11.87 -5.96 -5.33
C ASN A 213 11.50 -7.44 -5.13
N ASP A 214 12.52 -8.27 -4.90
CA ASP A 214 12.36 -9.73 -4.76
C ASP A 214 11.50 -10.15 -3.56
N ILE A 215 11.57 -9.40 -2.45
CA ILE A 215 10.84 -9.73 -1.22
C ILE A 215 9.35 -9.52 -1.45
N LEU A 216 8.95 -8.33 -1.91
CA LEU A 216 7.55 -8.03 -2.18
C LEU A 216 7.00 -8.92 -3.30
N ALA A 217 7.78 -9.16 -4.35
CA ALA A 217 7.39 -10.07 -5.42
C ALA A 217 7.10 -11.49 -4.91
N SER A 218 7.93 -12.00 -3.99
CA SER A 218 7.76 -13.33 -3.40
C SER A 218 6.51 -13.42 -2.53
N GLU A 219 6.17 -12.35 -1.79
CA GLU A 219 4.92 -12.31 -1.02
C GLU A 219 3.69 -12.18 -1.91
N ILE A 220 3.74 -11.34 -2.96
CA ILE A 220 2.64 -11.21 -3.93
C ILE A 220 2.37 -12.54 -4.64
N ALA A 221 3.43 -13.29 -5.01
CA ALA A 221 3.29 -14.58 -5.68
C ALA A 221 2.50 -15.62 -4.87
N LYS A 222 2.47 -15.51 -3.54
CA LYS A 222 1.69 -16.40 -2.66
C LYS A 222 0.19 -16.06 -2.64
N THR A 223 -0.21 -14.93 -3.22
CA THR A 223 -1.59 -14.46 -3.22
C THR A 223 -2.28 -14.80 -4.54
N SER A 224 -3.50 -15.33 -4.44
CA SER A 224 -4.38 -15.66 -5.56
C SER A 224 -5.64 -14.80 -5.62
N SER A 225 -5.77 -13.83 -4.71
CA SER A 225 -6.92 -12.93 -4.64
C SER A 225 -6.47 -11.47 -4.59
N ARG A 226 -7.23 -10.60 -5.26
CA ARG A 226 -6.97 -9.16 -5.30
C ARG A 226 -6.86 -8.55 -3.91
N ALA A 227 -7.78 -8.90 -3.01
CA ALA A 227 -7.77 -8.44 -1.62
C ALA A 227 -6.51 -8.91 -0.86
N GLY A 228 -6.04 -10.14 -1.12
CA GLY A 228 -4.80 -10.65 -0.56
C GLY A 228 -3.58 -9.87 -1.06
N THR A 229 -3.50 -9.62 -2.36
CA THR A 229 -2.41 -8.84 -2.97
C THR A 229 -2.37 -7.41 -2.42
N ILE A 230 -3.53 -6.75 -2.29
CA ILE A 230 -3.64 -5.41 -1.67
C ILE A 230 -3.07 -5.42 -0.25
N ARG A 231 -3.48 -6.38 0.59
CA ARG A 231 -3.00 -6.47 1.98
C ARG A 231 -1.50 -6.68 2.07
N VAL A 232 -0.93 -7.50 1.18
CA VAL A 232 0.51 -7.70 1.10
C VAL A 232 1.19 -6.37 0.77
N ILE A 233 0.78 -5.66 -0.29
CA ILE A 233 1.42 -4.39 -0.66
C ILE A 233 1.28 -3.35 0.46
N GLU A 234 0.09 -3.23 1.08
CA GLU A 234 -0.14 -2.32 2.22
C GLU A 234 0.73 -2.64 3.43
N SER A 235 1.09 -3.90 3.66
CA SER A 235 1.96 -4.28 4.80
C SER A 235 3.42 -3.87 4.64
N PHE A 236 3.84 -3.51 3.42
CA PHE A 236 5.20 -3.03 3.13
C PHE A 236 5.30 -1.50 3.06
N ILE A 237 4.16 -0.78 3.12
CA ILE A 237 4.08 0.69 3.15
C ILE A 237 4.05 1.17 4.61
#